data_AF-L0IZ82-F1
#
_entry.id   AF-L0IZ82-F1
#
_cell.length_a   1.000
_cell.length_b   1.000
_cell.length_c   1.000
_cell.angle_alpha   90.00
_cell.angle_beta   90.00
_cell.angle_gamma   90.00
#
_symmetry.space_group_name_H-M   'P 1'
#
loop_
_entity.id
_entity.type
_entity.pdbx_description
1 polymer ?
#
loop_
_entity_poly.entity_id
_entity_poly.type
_entity_poly.pdbx_seq_one_letter_code
_entity_poly.pdbx_strand_id
1 'polypeptide(L)'
;MDLGSAARYTGAEWIGQPLHEDVERKARPVIPAKDPFYQPPAGFEHARPGTVLRSRDVELAFMGLVPQQFTATQLLYRTTDLNDLPQATVTTVIVPAERPAKGPIPLVSYQCAIDAVAGRCFPSYALRRGAKALGALAQFEFFLVAAALAEGWAVSVPDHEGRYGMWGAPYEPGYHVLDGVRAALNFERLDLSPEAPVGLWGYSGGGLASAWAAEVSGSYAPELNIVGAVLGSPVADLGHAFRRLNGSIYSGLPAMVVAALTHIYPELDRVIQEHATDEGKAMLLRIEKMTTAHAVLRLIGMDMAKMVDQPLEQILQTPEVQHVFDSIKLGTAVPTPPVLIVQAVHDRIVSVDDIDDLTHTYQSGGASVTYHRDMFSEHMLLHPMSAPMTLRWLTDRFNGKPLDEHLVRTKWPTLLNPMTYVGMARLIKIAAKVVTGRTVERSPL
;
A
#
# COMPACT_ATOMS: atom_id res chain seq x y z
N MET A 1 37.79 -36.77 -17.14
CA MET A 1 37.36 -35.96 -18.28
C MET A 1 36.20 -35.13 -17.80
N ASP A 2 36.50 -33.85 -17.59
CA ASP A 2 35.64 -32.83 -17.02
C ASP A 2 34.67 -32.36 -18.12
N LEU A 3 33.36 -32.54 -17.91
CA LEU A 3 32.33 -32.04 -18.83
C LEU A 3 31.91 -30.67 -18.33
N GLY A 4 32.43 -29.66 -19.01
CA GLY A 4 32.42 -28.26 -18.61
C GLY A 4 31.04 -27.64 -18.42
N SER A 5 30.90 -26.98 -17.27
CA SER A 5 30.35 -25.63 -17.08
C SER A 5 29.26 -25.20 -18.07
N ALA A 6 28.01 -25.53 -17.75
CA ALA A 6 26.88 -24.70 -18.17
C ALA A 6 26.95 -23.40 -17.36
N ALA A 7 27.45 -22.34 -17.99
CA ALA A 7 27.43 -21.00 -17.42
C ALA A 7 25.98 -20.65 -17.01
N ARG A 8 25.78 -20.37 -15.73
CA ARG A 8 24.57 -19.69 -15.23
C ARG A 8 24.57 -18.29 -15.84
N TYR A 9 23.90 -18.11 -16.97
CA TYR A 9 23.63 -16.80 -17.55
C TYR A 9 22.69 -16.03 -16.62
N THR A 10 23.29 -15.28 -15.71
CA THR A 10 22.64 -14.27 -14.88
C THR A 10 22.70 -12.95 -15.62
N GLY A 11 21.54 -12.33 -15.90
CA GLY A 11 21.52 -10.88 -16.09
C GLY A 11 20.59 -10.39 -17.18
N ALA A 12 19.86 -9.35 -16.85
CA ALA A 12 19.06 -8.53 -17.73
C ALA A 12 19.93 -7.71 -18.72
N GLU A 13 21.06 -8.23 -19.21
CA GLU A 13 22.06 -7.48 -20.00
C GLU A 13 21.47 -6.80 -21.26
N TRP A 14 20.33 -7.29 -21.76
CA TRP A 14 19.68 -6.69 -22.93
C TRP A 14 18.93 -5.39 -22.63
N ILE A 15 18.41 -5.24 -21.41
CA ILE A 15 17.94 -3.93 -20.92
C ILE A 15 19.17 -3.32 -20.27
N GLY A 16 19.93 -2.51 -21.01
CA GLY A 16 21.12 -1.83 -20.49
C GLY A 16 20.86 -1.09 -19.16
N GLN A 17 21.91 -0.54 -18.53
CA GLN A 17 21.77 0.17 -17.24
C GLN A 17 20.54 1.10 -17.25
N PRO A 18 19.65 1.01 -16.23
CA PRO A 18 18.41 1.77 -16.23
C PRO A 18 18.72 3.25 -16.33
N LEU A 19 18.08 3.93 -17.28
CA LEU A 19 18.23 5.37 -17.44
C LEU A 19 17.90 6.05 -16.10
N HIS A 20 18.82 6.89 -15.62
CA HIS A 20 18.64 7.69 -14.43
C HIS A 20 18.48 9.17 -14.81
N GLU A 21 17.40 9.78 -14.35
CA GLU A 21 17.14 11.22 -14.50
C GLU A 21 17.46 11.92 -13.16
N ASP A 22 18.42 12.85 -13.18
CA ASP A 22 18.72 13.65 -11.99
C ASP A 22 17.57 14.61 -11.65
N VAL A 23 17.52 15.09 -10.40
CA VAL A 23 16.45 16.00 -9.94
C VAL A 23 16.34 17.27 -10.81
N GLU A 24 15.22 17.43 -11.51
CA GLU A 24 14.81 18.72 -12.05
C GLU A 24 14.22 19.61 -10.95
N ARG A 25 15.08 20.45 -10.33
CA ARG A 25 14.67 21.33 -9.23
C ARG A 25 13.51 22.24 -9.62
N LYS A 26 12.48 22.31 -8.77
CA LYS A 26 11.27 23.14 -8.96
C LYS A 26 10.43 22.82 -10.20
N ALA A 27 10.72 21.73 -10.93
CA ALA A 27 9.85 21.26 -11.98
C ALA A 27 8.53 20.75 -11.38
N ARG A 28 7.41 21.05 -12.03
CA ARG A 28 6.12 20.50 -11.60
C ARG A 28 6.01 19.05 -12.08
N PRO A 29 5.59 18.11 -11.22
CA PRO A 29 5.38 16.74 -11.64
C PRO A 29 4.27 16.68 -12.71
N VAL A 30 4.52 15.86 -13.73
CA VAL A 30 3.51 15.50 -14.72
C VAL A 30 2.66 14.37 -14.13
N ILE A 31 1.35 14.39 -14.36
CA ILE A 31 0.47 13.30 -13.90
C ILE A 31 0.89 11.97 -14.53
N PRO A 32 0.78 10.83 -13.83
CA PRO A 32 1.34 9.54 -14.30
C PRO A 32 0.91 9.15 -15.71
N ALA A 33 -0.37 9.33 -16.05
CA ALA A 33 -0.90 9.01 -17.39
C ALA A 33 -0.24 9.77 -18.54
N LYS A 34 0.44 10.90 -18.28
CA LYS A 34 1.10 11.75 -19.27
C LYS A 34 2.62 11.82 -19.10
N ASP A 35 3.17 11.16 -18.09
CA ASP A 35 4.57 11.21 -17.76
C ASP A 35 5.30 10.02 -18.43
N PRO A 36 6.23 10.26 -19.37
CA PRO A 36 6.99 9.20 -20.04
C PRO A 36 7.76 8.28 -19.08
N PHE A 37 8.08 8.76 -17.87
CA PHE A 37 8.71 7.95 -16.83
C PHE A 37 7.89 6.69 -16.50
N TYR A 38 6.56 6.73 -16.60
CA TYR A 38 5.69 5.58 -16.32
C TYR A 38 5.56 4.61 -17.51
N GLN A 39 6.23 4.89 -18.64
CA GLN A 39 6.24 4.00 -19.80
C GLN A 39 7.47 3.09 -19.73
N PRO A 40 7.27 1.77 -19.56
CA PRO A 40 8.39 0.84 -19.57
C PRO A 40 9.04 0.80 -20.97
N PRO A 41 10.36 0.55 -21.05
CA PRO A 41 11.05 0.38 -22.32
C PRO A 41 10.56 -0.89 -23.05
N ALA A 42 10.74 -0.95 -24.36
CA ALA A 42 10.37 -2.13 -25.15
C ALA A 42 11.10 -3.40 -24.64
N GLY A 43 10.36 -4.51 -24.52
CA GLY A 43 10.89 -5.80 -24.08
C GLY A 43 11.12 -5.91 -22.57
N PHE A 44 10.63 -4.95 -21.76
CA PHE A 44 10.61 -5.05 -20.30
C PHE A 44 9.92 -6.31 -19.79
N GLU A 45 9.02 -6.88 -20.59
CA GLU A 45 8.24 -8.09 -20.30
C GLU A 45 9.15 -9.29 -20.01
N HIS A 46 10.35 -9.31 -20.60
CA HIS A 46 11.37 -10.35 -20.40
C HIS A 46 12.26 -10.11 -19.18
N ALA A 47 12.18 -8.94 -18.54
CA ALA A 47 12.90 -8.67 -17.30
C ALA A 47 12.31 -9.51 -16.16
N ARG A 48 13.13 -9.76 -15.13
CA ARG A 48 12.65 -10.44 -13.92
C ARG A 48 11.82 -9.48 -13.05
N PRO A 49 10.81 -9.97 -12.33
CA PRO A 49 10.12 -9.16 -11.32
C PRO A 49 11.11 -8.45 -10.39
N GLY A 50 10.87 -7.17 -10.11
CA GLY A 50 11.75 -6.30 -9.33
C GLY A 50 12.92 -5.67 -10.10
N THR A 51 13.09 -5.95 -11.40
CA THR A 51 14.12 -5.28 -12.21
C THR A 51 13.78 -3.80 -12.38
N VAL A 52 14.70 -2.91 -12.01
CA VAL A 52 14.56 -1.46 -12.26
C VAL A 52 14.70 -1.19 -13.75
N LEU A 53 13.70 -0.55 -14.33
CA LEU A 53 13.60 -0.20 -15.74
C LEU A 53 13.99 1.25 -16.00
N ARG A 54 13.62 2.15 -15.08
CA ARG A 54 13.98 3.58 -15.08
C ARG A 54 14.12 4.05 -13.64
N SER A 55 14.92 5.09 -13.43
CA SER A 55 15.00 5.75 -12.12
C SER A 55 15.07 7.27 -12.26
N ARG A 56 14.59 8.00 -11.26
CA ARG A 56 14.78 9.45 -11.19
C ARG A 56 14.77 9.94 -9.75
N ASP A 57 15.58 10.94 -9.46
CA ASP A 57 15.53 11.59 -8.15
C ASP A 57 14.40 12.64 -8.12
N VAL A 58 13.72 12.77 -6.98
CA VAL A 58 12.56 13.67 -6.83
C VAL A 58 12.62 14.49 -5.55
N GLU A 59 12.08 15.73 -5.60
CA GLU A 59 11.81 16.51 -4.40
C GLU A 59 10.45 16.11 -3.82
N LEU A 60 10.40 15.77 -2.53
CA LEU A 60 9.15 15.53 -1.81
C LEU A 60 8.66 16.81 -1.12
N ALA A 61 7.34 16.94 -0.99
CA ALA A 61 6.74 18.02 -0.24
C ALA A 61 5.46 17.61 0.46
N PHE A 62 5.30 18.05 1.72
CA PHE A 62 4.03 17.91 2.42
C PHE A 62 2.97 18.76 1.72
N MET A 63 1.84 18.13 1.39
CA MET A 63 0.75 18.70 0.59
C MET A 63 1.19 19.28 -0.77
N GLY A 64 2.33 18.84 -1.31
CA GLY A 64 2.92 19.40 -2.54
C GLY A 64 3.52 20.80 -2.38
N LEU A 65 3.48 21.40 -1.18
CA LEU A 65 3.83 22.81 -0.95
C LEU A 65 5.08 23.00 -0.10
N VAL A 66 5.19 22.25 1.01
CA VAL A 66 6.28 22.42 1.99
C VAL A 66 7.39 21.41 1.67
N PRO A 67 8.52 21.83 1.09
CA PRO A 67 9.59 20.91 0.70
C PRO A 67 10.17 20.18 1.90
N GLN A 68 10.56 18.92 1.70
CA GLN A 68 11.13 18.08 2.75
C GLN A 68 12.61 17.82 2.49
N GLN A 69 13.38 17.68 3.57
CA GLN A 69 14.84 17.48 3.52
C GLN A 69 15.20 15.99 3.51
N PHE A 70 14.62 15.23 2.59
CA PHE A 70 14.92 13.80 2.39
C PHE A 70 15.47 13.57 0.98
N THR A 71 16.31 12.55 0.84
CA THR A 71 16.68 12.02 -0.47
C THR A 71 15.64 10.99 -0.89
N ALA A 72 15.01 11.21 -2.04
CA ALA A 72 14.00 10.32 -2.59
C ALA A 72 14.26 10.01 -4.06
N THR A 73 14.18 8.74 -4.41
CA THR A 73 14.35 8.24 -5.77
C THR A 73 13.14 7.42 -6.16
N GLN A 74 12.60 7.67 -7.35
CA GLN A 74 11.56 6.87 -7.94
C GLN A 74 12.18 5.79 -8.82
N LEU A 75 11.67 4.58 -8.69
CA LEU A 75 12.06 3.43 -9.50
C LEU A 75 10.82 2.97 -10.26
N LEU A 76 10.86 3.01 -11.59
CA LEU A 76 9.95 2.22 -12.41
C LEU A 76 10.53 0.82 -12.46
N TYR A 77 9.76 -0.20 -12.07
CA TYR A 77 10.24 -1.58 -12.03
C TYR A 77 9.25 -2.53 -12.72
N ARG A 78 9.78 -3.64 -13.23
CA ARG A 78 8.98 -4.74 -13.78
C ARG A 78 8.30 -5.48 -12.63
N THR A 79 7.01 -5.73 -12.76
CA THR A 79 6.19 -6.52 -11.83
C THR A 79 5.19 -7.38 -12.61
N THR A 80 4.14 -7.88 -11.96
CA THR A 80 3.21 -8.86 -12.49
C THR A 80 1.78 -8.51 -12.08
N ASP A 81 0.82 -8.73 -12.96
CA ASP A 81 -0.60 -8.52 -12.68
C ASP A 81 -1.28 -9.76 -12.09
N LEU A 82 -2.59 -9.66 -11.82
CA LEU A 82 -3.37 -10.75 -11.25
C LEU A 82 -3.44 -12.03 -12.12
N ASN A 83 -3.07 -11.95 -13.42
CA ASN A 83 -3.09 -13.04 -14.39
C ASN A 83 -1.68 -13.53 -14.74
N ASP A 84 -0.68 -13.22 -13.90
CA ASP A 84 0.73 -13.52 -14.13
C ASP A 84 1.35 -12.83 -15.37
N LEU A 85 0.71 -11.79 -15.91
CA LEU A 85 1.22 -11.06 -17.07
C LEU A 85 2.20 -9.96 -16.64
N PRO A 86 3.28 -9.69 -17.41
CA PRO A 86 4.23 -8.65 -17.07
C PRO A 86 3.61 -7.25 -17.07
N GLN A 87 3.83 -6.51 -15.98
CA GLN A 87 3.47 -5.11 -15.83
C GLN A 87 4.65 -4.26 -15.33
N ALA A 88 4.46 -2.95 -15.25
CA ALA A 88 5.40 -2.05 -14.62
C ALA A 88 4.67 -1.03 -13.76
N THR A 89 5.21 -0.75 -12.58
CA THR A 89 4.71 0.29 -11.67
C THR A 89 5.89 0.99 -10.99
N VAL A 90 5.58 2.00 -10.17
CA VAL A 90 6.58 2.88 -9.54
C VAL A 90 6.60 2.66 -8.03
N THR A 91 7.80 2.74 -7.44
CA THR A 91 7.96 2.96 -6.00
C THR A 91 8.80 4.21 -5.77
N THR A 92 8.46 4.97 -4.73
CA THR A 92 9.31 6.06 -4.23
C THR A 92 10.09 5.55 -3.03
N VAL A 93 11.40 5.42 -3.17
CA VAL A 93 12.29 5.03 -2.07
C VAL A 93 12.87 6.28 -1.43
N ILE A 94 12.73 6.37 -0.11
CA ILE A 94 13.18 7.51 0.69
C ILE A 94 14.22 6.99 1.68
N VAL A 95 15.40 7.57 1.61
CA VAL A 95 16.52 7.21 2.49
C VAL A 95 16.54 8.18 3.67
N PRO A 96 16.70 7.70 4.91
CA PRO A 96 16.76 8.56 6.09
C PRO A 96 17.97 9.49 6.02
N ALA A 97 17.84 10.71 6.56
CA ALA A 97 18.91 11.69 6.59
C ALA A 97 20.13 11.22 7.41
N GLU A 98 19.88 10.39 8.43
CA GLU A 98 20.89 9.81 9.30
C GLU A 98 20.83 8.28 9.20
N ARG A 99 21.89 7.67 8.71
CA ARG A 99 22.03 6.20 8.63
C ARG A 99 22.47 5.65 10.00
N PRO A 100 22.02 4.44 10.39
CA PRO A 100 22.55 3.73 11.56
C PRO A 100 24.08 3.55 11.45
N ALA A 101 24.79 3.64 12.56
CA ALA A 101 26.25 3.52 12.58
C ALA A 101 26.76 2.08 12.31
N LYS A 102 25.89 1.06 12.43
CA LYS A 102 26.22 -0.36 12.27
C LYS A 102 25.04 -1.12 11.68
N GLY A 103 25.34 -2.15 10.88
CA GLY A 103 24.35 -3.06 10.29
C GLY A 103 23.66 -2.51 9.04
N PRO A 104 22.92 -3.37 8.32
CA PRO A 104 22.12 -2.94 7.18
C PRO A 104 20.99 -2.01 7.64
N ILE A 105 20.61 -1.05 6.79
CA ILE A 105 19.46 -0.18 7.03
C ILE A 105 18.18 -1.00 6.84
N PRO A 106 17.31 -1.14 7.85
CA PRO A 106 16.01 -1.78 7.64
C PRO A 106 15.19 -1.03 6.61
N LEU A 107 14.44 -1.76 5.79
CA LEU A 107 13.52 -1.20 4.81
C LEU A 107 12.08 -1.45 5.27
N VAL A 108 11.29 -0.38 5.38
CA VAL A 108 9.83 -0.50 5.50
C VAL A 108 9.20 -0.25 4.14
N SER A 109 8.42 -1.20 3.64
CA SER A 109 7.49 -0.91 2.55
C SER A 109 6.20 -0.37 3.14
N TYR A 110 5.92 0.91 2.93
CA TYR A 110 4.71 1.57 3.42
C TYR A 110 3.66 1.66 2.31
N GLN A 111 2.53 0.96 2.48
CA GLN A 111 1.40 1.00 1.57
C GLN A 111 0.43 2.11 2.00
N CYS A 112 0.39 3.20 1.24
CA CYS A 112 -0.62 4.24 1.42
C CYS A 112 -2.03 3.69 1.09
N ALA A 113 -3.06 4.23 1.73
CA ALA A 113 -4.44 4.05 1.29
C ALA A 113 -4.68 4.92 0.04
N ILE A 114 -4.25 4.43 -1.13
CA ILE A 114 -4.38 5.15 -2.41
C ILE A 114 -5.86 5.34 -2.71
N ASP A 115 -6.62 4.24 -2.63
CA ASP A 115 -8.07 4.19 -2.72
C ASP A 115 -8.55 5.08 -3.87
N ALA A 116 -7.97 4.91 -5.06
CA ALA A 116 -8.26 5.75 -6.22
C ALA A 116 -7.66 5.23 -7.53
N VAL A 117 -8.52 5.17 -8.56
CA VAL A 117 -8.09 4.97 -9.96
C VAL A 117 -7.28 6.17 -10.49
N ALA A 118 -7.60 7.37 -10.01
CA ALA A 118 -7.01 8.59 -10.53
C ALA A 118 -5.52 8.67 -10.20
N GLY A 119 -4.65 8.60 -11.21
CA GLY A 119 -3.18 8.64 -11.02
C GLY A 119 -2.61 9.85 -10.27
N ARG A 120 -3.41 10.91 -10.03
CA ARG A 120 -3.00 12.01 -9.14
C ARG A 120 -2.99 11.61 -7.64
N CYS A 121 -3.60 10.49 -7.28
CA CYS A 121 -3.60 9.92 -5.93
C CYS A 121 -2.43 8.97 -5.70
N PHE A 122 -1.75 8.51 -6.76
CA PHE A 122 -0.64 7.57 -6.63
C PHE A 122 0.48 8.21 -5.79
N PRO A 123 1.03 7.50 -4.78
CA PRO A 123 2.04 8.06 -3.88
C PRO A 123 3.24 8.65 -4.62
N SER A 124 3.68 8.02 -5.70
CA SER A 124 4.76 8.52 -6.56
C SER A 124 4.46 9.90 -7.15
N TYR A 125 3.20 10.26 -7.39
CA TYR A 125 2.85 11.60 -7.83
C TYR A 125 2.50 12.50 -6.63
N ALA A 126 1.64 12.03 -5.73
CA ALA A 126 1.01 12.85 -4.68
C ALA A 126 2.01 13.41 -3.65
N LEU A 127 3.13 12.72 -3.42
CA LEU A 127 4.17 13.13 -2.49
C LEU A 127 5.18 14.11 -3.10
N ARG A 128 5.20 14.29 -4.43
CA ARG A 128 6.16 15.18 -5.10
C ARG A 128 5.87 16.65 -4.84
N ARG A 129 6.94 17.45 -4.76
CA ARG A 129 6.87 18.91 -4.71
C ARG A 129 6.14 19.46 -5.94
N GLY A 130 5.14 20.31 -5.71
CA GLY A 130 4.32 20.91 -6.77
C GLY A 130 3.19 20.02 -7.28
N ALA A 131 2.98 18.82 -6.73
CA ALA A 131 1.89 17.93 -7.11
C ALA A 131 0.52 18.54 -6.81
N LYS A 132 -0.38 18.46 -7.80
CA LYS A 132 -1.79 18.83 -7.64
C LYS A 132 -2.61 17.60 -7.26
N ALA A 133 -2.48 17.19 -6.01
CA ALA A 133 -3.07 15.95 -5.47
C ALA A 133 -4.03 16.20 -4.29
N LEU A 134 -4.67 17.37 -4.22
CA LEU A 134 -5.60 17.70 -3.14
C LEU A 134 -6.70 16.63 -3.02
N GLY A 135 -6.80 16.02 -1.84
CA GLY A 135 -7.74 14.93 -1.54
C GLY A 135 -7.17 13.52 -1.72
N ALA A 136 -5.89 13.37 -2.10
CA ALA A 136 -5.18 12.10 -2.01
C ALA A 136 -4.72 11.84 -0.56
N LEU A 137 -5.03 10.66 -0.01
CA LEU A 137 -4.71 10.35 1.39
C LEU A 137 -3.20 10.22 1.65
N ALA A 138 -2.43 9.78 0.64
CA ALA A 138 -0.98 9.67 0.71
C ALA A 138 -0.28 10.95 1.21
N GLN A 139 -0.85 12.14 0.92
CA GLN A 139 -0.28 13.41 1.41
C GLN A 139 -0.32 13.54 2.94
N PHE A 140 -1.35 13.00 3.59
CA PHE A 140 -1.48 12.96 5.04
C PHE A 140 -0.68 11.82 5.65
N GLU A 141 -0.65 10.66 4.99
CA GLU A 141 0.13 9.50 5.44
C GLU A 141 1.65 9.73 5.38
N PHE A 142 2.10 10.80 4.73
CA PHE A 142 3.49 11.23 4.78
C PHE A 142 4.01 11.44 6.22
N PHE A 143 3.13 11.74 7.20
CA PHE A 143 3.54 11.79 8.61
C PHE A 143 4.03 10.44 9.14
N LEU A 144 3.44 9.33 8.69
CA LEU A 144 3.82 7.97 9.11
C LEU A 144 5.08 7.50 8.38
N VAL A 145 5.21 7.86 7.11
CA VAL A 145 6.46 7.70 6.34
C VAL A 145 7.61 8.44 7.05
N ALA A 146 7.39 9.70 7.44
CA ALA A 146 8.38 10.49 8.19
C ALA A 146 8.69 9.88 9.56
N ALA A 147 7.72 9.23 10.21
CA ALA A 147 7.94 8.55 11.48
C ALA A 147 8.85 7.33 11.33
N ALA A 148 8.65 6.50 10.28
CA ALA A 148 9.55 5.40 9.95
C ALA A 148 10.97 5.90 9.59
N LEU A 149 11.07 6.97 8.81
CA LEU A 149 12.37 7.62 8.51
C LEU A 149 13.07 8.11 9.78
N ALA A 150 12.32 8.62 10.77
CA ALA A 150 12.86 9.05 12.04
C ALA A 150 13.37 7.90 12.92
N GLU A 151 13.00 6.63 12.67
CA GLU A 151 13.64 5.47 13.31
C GLU A 151 15.04 5.18 12.71
N GLY A 152 15.34 5.79 11.56
CA GLY A 152 16.54 5.51 10.76
C GLY A 152 16.34 4.36 9.77
N TRP A 153 15.08 4.08 9.38
CA TRP A 153 14.75 3.09 8.37
C TRP A 153 14.61 3.76 6.99
N ALA A 154 14.99 3.04 5.94
CA ALA A 154 14.59 3.41 4.58
C ALA A 154 13.10 3.08 4.39
N VAL A 155 12.42 3.83 3.54
CA VAL A 155 11.00 3.61 3.24
C VAL A 155 10.79 3.47 1.74
N SER A 156 10.20 2.37 1.30
CA SER A 156 9.67 2.18 -0.06
C SER A 156 8.17 2.47 -0.04
N VAL A 157 7.69 3.38 -0.88
CA VAL A 157 6.27 3.73 -1.00
C VAL A 157 5.80 3.37 -2.42
N PRO A 158 5.28 2.15 -2.63
CA PRO A 158 4.86 1.68 -3.94
C PRO A 158 3.49 2.23 -4.35
N ASP A 159 3.34 2.49 -5.65
CA ASP A 159 2.03 2.61 -6.31
C ASP A 159 1.44 1.20 -6.46
N HIS A 160 0.99 0.64 -5.33
CA HIS A 160 0.60 -0.77 -5.22
C HIS A 160 -0.70 -1.11 -5.96
N GLU A 161 -1.51 -0.12 -6.35
CA GLU A 161 -2.65 -0.31 -7.25
C GLU A 161 -2.25 -0.30 -8.74
N GLY A 162 -0.93 -0.29 -9.02
CA GLY A 162 -0.39 -0.30 -10.37
C GLY A 162 -0.55 1.04 -11.10
N ARG A 163 -0.11 1.06 -12.37
CA ARG A 163 -0.15 2.26 -13.23
C ARG A 163 -1.56 2.76 -13.53
N TYR A 164 -2.56 1.90 -13.38
CA TYR A 164 -3.95 2.20 -13.72
C TYR A 164 -4.86 2.35 -12.50
N GLY A 165 -4.35 2.15 -11.28
CA GLY A 165 -5.12 2.35 -10.05
C GLY A 165 -6.22 1.30 -9.88
N MET A 166 -5.86 0.02 -10.04
CA MET A 166 -6.77 -1.13 -9.94
C MET A 166 -7.09 -1.48 -8.48
N TRP A 167 -7.73 -0.53 -7.79
CA TRP A 167 -8.09 -0.71 -6.39
C TRP A 167 -9.06 -1.88 -6.20
N GLY A 168 -8.71 -2.80 -5.29
CA GLY A 168 -9.48 -4.01 -5.00
C GLY A 168 -9.04 -5.23 -5.81
N ALA A 169 -8.06 -5.10 -6.73
CA ALA A 169 -7.46 -6.25 -7.39
C ALA A 169 -6.89 -7.26 -6.36
N PRO A 170 -7.12 -8.58 -6.53
CA PRO A 170 -6.58 -9.58 -5.64
C PRO A 170 -5.13 -9.91 -6.02
N TYR A 171 -4.30 -10.25 -5.04
CA TYR A 171 -2.88 -10.67 -5.16
C TYR A 171 -1.92 -9.63 -5.75
N GLU A 172 -2.30 -8.97 -6.84
CA GLU A 172 -1.54 -7.99 -7.62
C GLU A 172 -0.92 -6.88 -6.75
N PRO A 173 -1.64 -6.25 -5.79
CA PRO A 173 -1.01 -5.29 -4.89
C PRO A 173 0.15 -5.89 -4.08
N GLY A 174 0.07 -7.18 -3.75
CA GLY A 174 1.17 -7.92 -3.12
C GLY A 174 2.39 -8.07 -4.03
N TYR A 175 2.19 -8.41 -5.30
CA TYR A 175 3.28 -8.51 -6.28
C TYR A 175 3.97 -7.16 -6.49
N HIS A 176 3.18 -6.10 -6.64
CA HIS A 176 3.68 -4.73 -6.75
C HIS A 176 4.54 -4.36 -5.53
N VAL A 177 4.03 -4.59 -4.31
CA VAL A 177 4.77 -4.30 -3.08
C VAL A 177 6.11 -5.05 -3.02
N LEU A 178 6.10 -6.37 -3.23
CA LEU A 178 7.29 -7.22 -3.09
C LEU A 178 8.32 -6.94 -4.19
N ASP A 179 7.88 -6.67 -5.42
CA ASP A 179 8.78 -6.27 -6.50
C ASP A 179 9.32 -4.85 -6.31
N GLY A 180 8.56 -3.95 -5.69
CA GLY A 180 9.04 -2.64 -5.26
C GLY A 180 10.13 -2.75 -4.19
N VAL A 181 10.03 -3.72 -3.28
CA VAL A 181 11.09 -4.06 -2.32
C VAL A 181 12.32 -4.61 -3.06
N ARG A 182 12.15 -5.58 -3.96
CA ARG A 182 13.25 -6.08 -4.81
C ARG A 182 13.96 -4.96 -5.56
N ALA A 183 13.19 -4.06 -6.18
CA ALA A 183 13.71 -2.91 -6.91
C ALA A 183 14.52 -1.98 -6.00
N ALA A 184 14.02 -1.68 -4.79
CA ALA A 184 14.72 -0.84 -3.83
C ALA A 184 16.05 -1.46 -3.36
N LEU A 185 16.04 -2.75 -3.00
CA LEU A 185 17.21 -3.44 -2.48
C LEU A 185 18.29 -3.72 -3.54
N ASN A 186 17.88 -3.94 -4.80
CA ASN A 186 18.81 -4.22 -5.90
C ASN A 186 19.32 -2.97 -6.62
N PHE A 187 18.85 -1.78 -6.27
CA PHE A 187 19.27 -0.54 -6.93
C PHE A 187 20.47 0.10 -6.21
N GLU A 188 21.65 -0.12 -6.77
CA GLU A 188 22.95 0.24 -6.18
C GLU A 188 23.04 1.69 -5.68
N ARG A 189 22.40 2.67 -6.36
CA ARG A 189 22.45 4.08 -5.96
C ARG A 189 21.81 4.38 -4.59
N LEU A 190 20.93 3.50 -4.10
CA LEU A 190 20.29 3.67 -2.80
C LEU A 190 21.18 3.17 -1.65
N ASP A 191 22.23 2.37 -1.94
CA ASP A 191 23.13 1.80 -0.94
C ASP A 191 22.33 1.08 0.17
N LEU A 192 21.41 0.21 -0.24
CA LEU A 192 20.66 -0.71 0.62
C LEU A 192 21.22 -2.13 0.43
N SER A 193 21.30 -2.89 1.52
CA SER A 193 21.78 -4.28 1.47
C SER A 193 20.66 -5.20 0.99
N PRO A 194 20.92 -6.14 0.06
CA PRO A 194 19.95 -7.17 -0.33
C PRO A 194 19.45 -8.04 0.85
N GLU A 195 20.24 -8.15 1.92
CA GLU A 195 19.93 -8.88 3.14
C GLU A 195 19.21 -8.04 4.20
N ALA A 196 18.94 -6.76 3.92
CA ALA A 196 18.28 -5.86 4.84
C ALA A 196 16.94 -6.45 5.31
N PRO A 197 16.64 -6.41 6.61
CA PRO A 197 15.36 -6.89 7.10
C PRO A 197 14.25 -5.94 6.61
N VAL A 198 13.15 -6.53 6.16
CA VAL A 198 12.02 -5.83 5.54
C VAL A 198 10.80 -5.90 6.43
N GLY A 199 10.18 -4.75 6.69
CA GLY A 199 8.87 -4.63 7.32
C GLY A 199 7.81 -4.20 6.30
N LEU A 200 6.61 -4.75 6.38
CA LEU A 200 5.45 -4.28 5.60
C LEU A 200 4.52 -3.49 6.53
N TRP A 201 3.96 -2.38 6.06
CA TRP A 201 3.04 -1.58 6.87
C TRP A 201 2.04 -0.81 6.00
N GLY A 202 0.76 -0.97 6.30
CA GLY A 202 -0.32 -0.21 5.68
C GLY A 202 -1.53 -0.10 6.60
N TYR A 203 -2.41 0.84 6.28
CA TYR A 203 -3.69 1.04 6.99
C TYR A 203 -4.85 1.14 6.00
N SER A 204 -6.04 0.64 6.34
CA SER A 204 -7.23 0.67 5.48
C SER A 204 -6.99 -0.04 4.13
N GLY A 205 -7.19 0.62 2.98
CA GLY A 205 -6.80 0.06 1.67
C GLY A 205 -5.30 -0.22 1.53
N GLY A 206 -4.44 0.53 2.23
CA GLY A 206 -3.03 0.19 2.37
C GLY A 206 -2.83 -1.09 3.20
N GLY A 207 -3.67 -1.33 4.20
CA GLY A 207 -3.67 -2.55 5.01
C GLY A 207 -4.07 -3.78 4.19
N LEU A 208 -5.04 -3.62 3.26
CA LEU A 208 -5.39 -4.63 2.26
C LEU A 208 -4.16 -4.99 1.39
N ALA A 209 -3.45 -3.99 0.87
CA ALA A 209 -2.25 -4.23 0.06
C ALA A 209 -1.11 -4.90 0.86
N SER A 210 -0.88 -4.49 2.12
CA SER A 210 0.08 -5.15 3.01
C SER A 210 -0.32 -6.60 3.32
N ALA A 211 -1.61 -6.89 3.43
CA ALA A 211 -2.11 -8.24 3.67
C ALA A 211 -1.88 -9.14 2.45
N TRP A 212 -2.22 -8.66 1.24
CA TRP A 212 -1.89 -9.38 0.00
C TRP A 212 -0.39 -9.66 -0.12
N ALA A 213 0.46 -8.67 0.15
CA ALA A 213 1.91 -8.84 0.15
C ALA A 213 2.37 -9.91 1.16
N ALA A 214 1.79 -9.94 2.36
CA ALA A 214 2.10 -10.92 3.38
C ALA A 214 1.65 -12.34 2.97
N GLU A 215 0.44 -12.48 2.42
CA GLU A 215 -0.12 -13.74 1.93
C GLU A 215 0.72 -14.36 0.81
N VAL A 216 1.13 -13.56 -0.19
CA VAL A 216 1.87 -14.08 -1.35
C VAL A 216 3.38 -14.14 -1.13
N SER A 217 3.92 -13.54 -0.07
CA SER A 217 5.37 -13.43 0.15
C SER A 217 6.12 -14.76 0.08
N GLY A 218 5.60 -15.81 0.72
CA GLY A 218 6.29 -17.11 0.80
C GLY A 218 6.37 -17.86 -0.54
N SER A 219 5.40 -17.65 -1.44
CA SER A 219 5.39 -18.29 -2.76
C SER A 219 6.02 -17.41 -3.84
N TYR A 220 5.81 -16.09 -3.77
CA TYR A 220 6.21 -15.15 -4.81
C TYR A 220 7.61 -14.54 -4.60
N ALA A 221 7.98 -14.25 -3.35
CA ALA A 221 9.25 -13.62 -3.01
C ALA A 221 9.93 -14.22 -1.76
N PRO A 222 10.15 -15.54 -1.73
CA PRO A 222 10.73 -16.24 -0.56
C PRO A 222 12.15 -15.80 -0.23
N GLU A 223 12.86 -15.15 -1.15
CA GLU A 223 14.20 -14.65 -0.94
C GLU A 223 14.26 -13.34 -0.14
N LEU A 224 13.14 -12.62 -0.01
CA LEU A 224 13.08 -11.38 0.76
C LEU A 224 13.05 -11.67 2.26
N ASN A 225 13.92 -11.00 3.02
CA ASN A 225 13.98 -11.11 4.48
C ASN A 225 12.84 -10.32 5.16
N ILE A 226 11.59 -10.74 4.96
CA ILE A 226 10.42 -10.08 5.56
C ILE A 226 10.27 -10.53 7.01
N VAL A 227 10.60 -9.63 7.94
CA VAL A 227 10.61 -9.93 9.37
C VAL A 227 9.28 -9.67 10.06
N GLY A 228 8.36 -8.97 9.40
CA GLY A 228 7.00 -8.78 9.88
C GLY A 228 6.13 -7.88 9.00
N ALA A 229 4.82 -8.02 9.13
CA ALA A 229 3.83 -7.15 8.47
C ALA A 229 2.83 -6.57 9.47
N VAL A 230 2.58 -5.26 9.39
CA VAL A 230 1.55 -4.58 10.17
C VAL A 230 0.36 -4.25 9.29
N LEU A 231 -0.76 -4.89 9.60
CA LEU A 231 -2.03 -4.79 8.89
C LEU A 231 -2.97 -3.93 9.74
N GLY A 232 -2.99 -2.63 9.47
CA GLY A 232 -3.90 -1.70 10.14
C GLY A 232 -5.26 -1.68 9.46
N SER A 233 -6.31 -2.06 10.18
CA SER A 233 -7.69 -2.17 9.71
C SER A 233 -7.82 -2.61 8.25
N PRO A 234 -7.22 -3.76 7.85
CA PRO A 234 -7.20 -4.18 6.45
C PRO A 234 -8.62 -4.48 5.98
N VAL A 235 -8.96 -4.14 4.74
CA VAL A 235 -10.29 -4.46 4.20
C VAL A 235 -10.37 -5.96 3.87
N ALA A 236 -10.69 -6.80 4.86
CA ALA A 236 -10.67 -8.25 4.75
C ALA A 236 -11.65 -8.82 3.72
N ASP A 237 -12.84 -8.23 3.61
CA ASP A 237 -13.90 -8.66 2.70
C ASP A 237 -14.51 -7.43 2.01
N LEU A 238 -14.12 -7.21 0.75
CA LEU A 238 -14.60 -6.08 -0.05
C LEU A 238 -16.10 -6.22 -0.41
N GLY A 239 -16.67 -7.42 -0.42
CA GLY A 239 -18.09 -7.65 -0.65
C GLY A 239 -18.95 -7.26 0.56
N HIS A 240 -18.48 -7.55 1.76
CA HIS A 240 -19.10 -7.06 3.00
C HIS A 240 -18.93 -5.54 3.12
N ALA A 241 -17.72 -5.01 2.84
CA ALA A 241 -17.46 -3.57 2.84
C ALA A 241 -18.37 -2.84 1.83
N PHE A 242 -18.59 -3.40 0.64
CA PHE A 242 -19.52 -2.86 -0.35
C PHE A 242 -20.92 -2.66 0.24
N ARG A 243 -21.50 -3.72 0.81
CA ARG A 243 -22.85 -3.67 1.40
C ARG A 243 -22.94 -2.72 2.57
N ARG A 244 -21.91 -2.69 3.42
CA ARG A 244 -21.83 -1.82 4.60
C ARG A 244 -21.78 -0.34 4.24
N LEU A 245 -21.03 0.01 3.19
CA LEU A 245 -20.76 1.39 2.83
C LEU A 245 -21.77 1.98 1.84
N ASN A 246 -22.50 1.15 1.10
CA ASN A 246 -23.55 1.59 0.19
C ASN A 246 -24.64 2.40 0.93
N GLY A 247 -25.03 3.56 0.40
CA GLY A 247 -25.98 4.48 1.03
C GLY A 247 -25.48 5.27 2.25
N SER A 248 -24.25 5.03 2.71
CA SER A 248 -23.64 5.74 3.85
C SER A 248 -22.90 7.03 3.45
N ILE A 249 -22.26 7.69 4.41
CA ILE A 249 -21.37 8.84 4.13
C ILE A 249 -20.10 8.45 3.38
N TYR A 250 -19.79 7.14 3.28
CA TYR A 250 -18.60 6.60 2.63
C TYR A 250 -18.88 5.95 1.27
N SER A 251 -20.06 6.13 0.68
CA SER A 251 -20.48 5.42 -0.54
C SER A 251 -19.62 5.68 -1.78
N GLY A 252 -18.76 6.70 -1.77
CA GLY A 252 -17.75 6.91 -2.81
C GLY A 252 -16.67 5.83 -2.85
N LEU A 253 -16.38 5.16 -1.73
CA LEU A 253 -15.40 4.08 -1.67
C LEU A 253 -15.84 2.84 -2.46
N PRO A 254 -16.97 2.18 -2.15
CA PRO A 254 -17.40 1.01 -2.92
C PRO A 254 -17.65 1.31 -4.40
N ALA A 255 -18.11 2.53 -4.73
CA ALA A 255 -18.26 2.98 -6.11
C ALA A 255 -16.95 2.93 -6.90
N MET A 256 -15.85 3.28 -6.25
CA MET A 256 -14.53 3.38 -6.87
C MET A 256 -13.89 2.00 -7.01
N VAL A 257 -14.11 1.10 -6.04
CA VAL A 257 -13.77 -0.33 -6.19
C VAL A 257 -14.49 -0.90 -7.40
N VAL A 258 -15.82 -0.72 -7.50
CA VAL A 258 -16.58 -1.22 -8.66
C VAL A 258 -16.02 -0.68 -9.97
N ALA A 259 -15.76 0.64 -10.05
CA ALA A 259 -15.18 1.25 -11.24
C ALA A 259 -13.83 0.60 -11.62
N ALA A 260 -12.92 0.41 -10.66
CA ALA A 260 -11.64 -0.24 -10.89
C ALA A 260 -11.81 -1.70 -11.34
N LEU A 261 -12.64 -2.48 -10.65
CA LEU A 261 -12.82 -3.91 -10.90
C LEU A 261 -13.42 -4.21 -12.28
N THR A 262 -14.21 -3.29 -12.88
CA THR A 262 -14.72 -3.48 -14.25
C THR A 262 -13.60 -3.59 -15.29
N HIS A 263 -12.41 -3.03 -15.05
CA HIS A 263 -11.28 -3.11 -15.99
C HIS A 263 -10.56 -4.45 -15.96
N ILE A 264 -10.68 -5.22 -14.87
CA ILE A 264 -9.95 -6.48 -14.68
C ILE A 264 -10.87 -7.72 -14.67
N TYR A 265 -12.18 -7.53 -14.53
CA TYR A 265 -13.18 -8.59 -14.61
C TYR A 265 -14.14 -8.34 -15.79
N PRO A 266 -13.90 -8.95 -16.97
CA PRO A 266 -14.76 -8.78 -18.14
C PRO A 266 -16.22 -9.18 -17.89
N GLU A 267 -16.45 -10.21 -17.05
CA GLU A 267 -17.79 -10.63 -16.67
C GLU A 267 -18.51 -9.60 -15.78
N LEU A 268 -17.76 -8.91 -14.91
CA LEU A 268 -18.31 -7.81 -14.12
C LEU A 268 -18.64 -6.62 -15.03
N ASP A 269 -17.76 -6.25 -15.97
CA ASP A 269 -18.07 -5.20 -16.95
C ASP A 269 -19.33 -5.54 -17.74
N ARG A 270 -19.47 -6.80 -18.22
CA ARG A 270 -20.70 -7.25 -18.89
C ARG A 270 -21.95 -7.03 -18.03
N VAL A 271 -21.92 -7.46 -16.76
CA VAL A 271 -23.03 -7.23 -15.81
C VAL A 271 -23.33 -5.74 -15.64
N ILE A 272 -22.31 -4.88 -15.54
CA ILE A 272 -22.49 -3.43 -15.45
C ILE A 272 -23.05 -2.86 -16.76
N GLN A 273 -22.61 -3.34 -17.93
CA GLN A 273 -23.14 -2.90 -19.22
C GLN A 273 -24.60 -3.32 -19.42
N GLU A 274 -25.00 -4.48 -18.92
CA GLU A 274 -26.36 -4.99 -19.02
C GLU A 274 -27.31 -4.27 -18.04
N HIS A 275 -26.90 -4.09 -16.78
CA HIS A 275 -27.81 -3.70 -15.70
C HIS A 275 -27.65 -2.28 -15.15
N ALA A 276 -26.52 -1.61 -15.36
CA ALA A 276 -26.36 -0.24 -14.87
C ALA A 276 -27.13 0.74 -15.75
N THR A 277 -27.79 1.73 -15.13
CA THR A 277 -28.42 2.84 -15.85
C THR A 277 -27.35 3.71 -16.52
N ASP A 278 -27.74 4.52 -17.50
CA ASP A 278 -26.83 5.50 -18.12
C ASP A 278 -26.19 6.44 -17.08
N GLU A 279 -26.94 6.80 -16.03
CA GLU A 279 -26.43 7.60 -14.92
C GLU A 279 -25.38 6.84 -14.11
N GLY A 280 -25.61 5.55 -13.83
CA GLY A 280 -24.67 4.67 -13.15
C GLY A 280 -23.36 4.51 -13.91
N LYS A 281 -23.44 4.20 -15.21
CA LYS A 281 -22.26 4.11 -16.09
C LYS A 281 -21.49 5.43 -16.14
N ALA A 282 -22.20 6.54 -16.30
CA ALA A 282 -21.57 7.86 -16.30
C ALA A 282 -20.97 8.23 -14.94
N MET A 283 -21.52 7.73 -13.83
CA MET A 283 -20.95 7.90 -12.49
C MET A 283 -19.63 7.15 -12.34
N LEU A 284 -19.56 5.88 -12.76
CA LEU A 284 -18.32 5.09 -12.75
C LEU A 284 -17.22 5.76 -13.58
N LEU A 285 -17.52 6.24 -14.80
CA LEU A 285 -16.54 6.97 -15.61
C LEU A 285 -16.06 8.30 -15.00
N ARG A 286 -16.89 8.93 -14.17
CA ARG A 286 -16.52 10.18 -13.48
C ARG A 286 -15.68 9.91 -12.25
N ILE A 287 -15.98 8.87 -11.48
CA ILE A 287 -15.30 8.58 -10.22
C ILE A 287 -13.83 8.21 -10.44
N GLU A 288 -13.50 7.58 -11.57
CA GLU A 288 -12.12 7.29 -11.97
C GLU A 288 -11.21 8.53 -12.08
N LYS A 289 -11.81 9.72 -12.19
CA LYS A 289 -11.10 11.00 -12.33
C LYS A 289 -11.04 11.79 -11.03
N MET A 290 -11.68 11.28 -9.96
CA MET A 290 -11.78 11.93 -8.66
C MET A 290 -10.64 11.48 -7.75
N THR A 291 -10.25 12.35 -6.81
CA THR A 291 -9.43 11.92 -5.68
C THR A 291 -10.30 11.21 -4.65
N THR A 292 -9.69 10.44 -3.74
CA THR A 292 -10.38 9.70 -2.68
C THR A 292 -11.33 10.59 -1.88
N ALA A 293 -10.83 11.73 -1.38
CA ALA A 293 -11.65 12.66 -0.62
C ALA A 293 -12.75 13.32 -1.47
N HIS A 294 -12.47 13.61 -2.75
CA HIS A 294 -13.49 14.12 -3.66
C HIS A 294 -14.61 13.09 -3.84
N ALA A 295 -14.28 11.83 -4.13
CA ALA A 295 -15.23 10.76 -4.33
C ALA A 295 -16.13 10.57 -3.11
N VAL A 296 -15.54 10.50 -1.91
CA VAL A 296 -16.28 10.40 -0.64
C VAL A 296 -17.25 11.58 -0.47
N LEU A 297 -16.78 12.82 -0.65
CA LEU A 297 -17.63 14.01 -0.49
C LEU A 297 -18.73 14.11 -1.54
N ARG A 298 -18.45 13.72 -2.79
CA ARG A 298 -19.38 13.86 -3.92
C ARG A 298 -20.50 12.83 -3.88
N LEU A 299 -20.25 11.67 -3.29
CA LEU A 299 -21.17 10.52 -3.29
C LEU A 299 -21.71 10.20 -1.90
N ILE A 300 -21.69 11.14 -0.96
CA ILE A 300 -22.32 10.98 0.36
C ILE A 300 -23.79 10.55 0.18
N GLY A 301 -24.17 9.44 0.80
CA GLY A 301 -25.53 8.90 0.77
C GLY A 301 -25.94 8.29 -0.57
N MET A 302 -24.99 8.11 -1.50
CA MET A 302 -25.27 7.48 -2.78
C MET A 302 -25.61 6.00 -2.57
N ASP A 303 -26.76 5.58 -3.10
CA ASP A 303 -27.20 4.20 -3.07
C ASP A 303 -27.13 3.60 -4.47
N MET A 304 -26.26 2.62 -4.65
CA MET A 304 -26.05 1.91 -5.92
C MET A 304 -27.32 1.22 -6.41
N ALA A 305 -28.29 0.92 -5.54
CA ALA A 305 -29.58 0.37 -5.96
C ALA A 305 -30.39 1.32 -6.85
N LYS A 306 -30.06 2.62 -6.86
CA LYS A 306 -30.66 3.63 -7.76
C LYS A 306 -29.95 3.74 -9.11
N MET A 307 -28.82 3.07 -9.27
CA MET A 307 -27.95 3.14 -10.45
C MET A 307 -28.06 1.90 -11.33
N VAL A 308 -29.00 1.01 -11.02
CA VAL A 308 -29.24 -0.27 -11.71
C VAL A 308 -30.71 -0.41 -12.06
N ASP A 309 -31.02 -1.24 -13.06
CA ASP A 309 -32.36 -1.44 -13.61
C ASP A 309 -33.21 -2.49 -12.89
N GLN A 310 -32.59 -3.27 -12.00
CA GLN A 310 -33.22 -4.31 -11.19
C GLN A 310 -32.73 -4.25 -9.73
N PRO A 311 -33.38 -4.95 -8.77
CA PRO A 311 -32.96 -4.92 -7.38
C PRO A 311 -31.48 -5.28 -7.20
N LEU A 312 -30.71 -4.42 -6.52
CA LEU A 312 -29.25 -4.56 -6.38
C LEU A 312 -28.84 -5.96 -5.88
N GLU A 313 -29.54 -6.51 -4.90
CA GLU A 313 -29.23 -7.84 -4.36
C GLU A 313 -29.36 -8.96 -5.41
N GLN A 314 -30.23 -8.83 -6.42
CA GLN A 314 -30.28 -9.81 -7.51
C GLN A 314 -29.01 -9.78 -8.36
N ILE A 315 -28.48 -8.57 -8.62
CA ILE A 315 -27.20 -8.40 -9.32
C ILE A 315 -26.05 -8.95 -8.46
N LEU A 316 -26.04 -8.61 -7.17
CA LEU A 316 -24.98 -9.07 -6.26
C LEU A 316 -24.95 -10.59 -6.10
N GLN A 317 -26.08 -11.28 -6.28
CA GLN A 317 -26.20 -12.74 -6.20
C GLN A 317 -25.90 -13.46 -7.53
N THR A 318 -25.61 -12.72 -8.61
CA THR A 318 -25.18 -13.35 -9.86
C THR A 318 -23.85 -14.09 -9.67
N PRO A 319 -23.65 -15.24 -10.35
CA PRO A 319 -22.39 -15.99 -10.27
C PRO A 319 -21.16 -15.13 -10.59
N GLU A 320 -21.28 -14.21 -11.52
CA GLU A 320 -20.23 -13.29 -11.94
C GLU A 320 -19.79 -12.37 -10.80
N VAL A 321 -20.74 -11.75 -10.07
CA VAL A 321 -20.42 -10.87 -8.95
C VAL A 321 -19.96 -11.65 -7.71
N GLN A 322 -20.54 -12.82 -7.46
CA GLN A 322 -20.10 -13.70 -6.38
C GLN A 322 -18.65 -14.16 -6.60
N HIS A 323 -18.29 -14.53 -7.82
CA HIS A 323 -16.91 -14.87 -8.17
C HIS A 323 -15.95 -13.72 -7.87
N VAL A 324 -16.31 -12.48 -8.23
CA VAL A 324 -15.51 -11.30 -7.89
C VAL A 324 -15.35 -11.18 -6.37
N PHE A 325 -16.44 -11.22 -5.60
CA PHE A 325 -16.37 -11.11 -4.14
C PHE A 325 -15.49 -12.20 -3.48
N ASP A 326 -15.60 -13.44 -3.94
CA ASP A 326 -14.79 -14.54 -3.43
C ASP A 326 -13.31 -14.35 -3.76
N SER A 327 -13.00 -13.87 -4.97
CA SER A 327 -11.62 -13.68 -5.43
C SER A 327 -10.87 -12.54 -4.73
N ILE A 328 -11.58 -11.49 -4.30
CA ILE A 328 -11.00 -10.28 -3.68
C ILE A 328 -11.00 -10.31 -2.15
N LYS A 329 -11.31 -11.47 -1.56
CA LYS A 329 -11.34 -11.69 -0.11
C LYS A 329 -9.95 -12.11 0.40
N LEU A 330 -9.52 -11.55 1.53
CA LEU A 330 -8.29 -11.97 2.21
C LEU A 330 -8.50 -13.30 2.95
N GLY A 331 -7.40 -13.96 3.32
CA GLY A 331 -7.41 -15.27 3.97
C GLY A 331 -7.35 -16.44 3.00
N THR A 332 -6.98 -16.19 1.74
CA THR A 332 -6.82 -17.27 0.73
C THR A 332 -5.50 -18.02 0.90
N ALA A 333 -4.47 -17.34 1.42
CA ALA A 333 -3.23 -17.94 1.87
C ALA A 333 -2.87 -17.45 3.28
N VAL A 334 -1.98 -18.18 3.92
CA VAL A 334 -1.50 -17.86 5.27
C VAL A 334 -0.22 -17.04 5.16
N PRO A 335 -0.12 -15.87 5.82
CA PRO A 335 1.10 -15.09 5.83
C PRO A 335 2.30 -15.90 6.33
N THR A 336 3.38 -15.87 5.56
CA THR A 336 4.67 -16.45 5.97
C THR A 336 5.36 -15.61 7.06
N PRO A 337 5.47 -14.28 6.94
CA PRO A 337 6.03 -13.47 8.03
C PRO A 337 5.04 -13.35 9.20
N PRO A 338 5.53 -13.09 10.42
CA PRO A 338 4.67 -12.71 11.53
C PRO A 338 3.84 -11.47 11.19
N VAL A 339 2.59 -11.43 11.63
CA VAL A 339 1.68 -10.30 11.35
C VAL A 339 1.15 -9.68 12.64
N LEU A 340 1.12 -8.35 12.67
CA LEU A 340 0.38 -7.57 13.66
C LEU A 340 -0.86 -6.99 12.98
N ILE A 341 -2.03 -7.42 13.40
CA ILE A 341 -3.32 -6.87 12.98
C ILE A 341 -3.78 -5.86 14.03
N VAL A 342 -4.15 -4.65 13.60
CA VAL A 342 -4.66 -3.60 14.49
C VAL A 342 -6.02 -3.14 13.98
N GLN A 343 -7.09 -3.33 14.76
CA GLN A 343 -8.46 -3.03 14.34
C GLN A 343 -9.21 -2.20 15.37
N ALA A 344 -10.00 -1.23 14.90
CA ALA A 344 -10.91 -0.46 15.73
C ALA A 344 -12.22 -1.25 15.92
N VAL A 345 -12.69 -1.37 17.16
CA VAL A 345 -13.95 -2.08 17.44
C VAL A 345 -15.16 -1.29 16.96
N HIS A 346 -15.09 0.05 16.93
CA HIS A 346 -16.16 0.93 16.46
C HIS A 346 -15.93 1.45 15.04
N ASP A 347 -15.18 0.68 14.24
CA ASP A 347 -14.93 0.99 12.85
C ASP A 347 -16.23 0.95 12.02
N ARG A 348 -16.49 2.05 11.31
CA ARG A 348 -17.67 2.21 10.46
C ARG A 348 -17.43 1.83 9.01
N ILE A 349 -16.17 1.68 8.62
CA ILE A 349 -15.74 1.38 7.25
C ILE A 349 -15.45 -0.12 7.12
N VAL A 350 -14.56 -0.64 7.97
CA VAL A 350 -14.17 -2.06 8.01
C VAL A 350 -14.86 -2.74 9.20
N SER A 351 -15.45 -3.91 8.98
CA SER A 351 -16.11 -4.65 10.06
C SER A 351 -15.07 -5.28 10.97
N VAL A 352 -15.17 -5.09 12.29
CA VAL A 352 -14.34 -5.83 13.24
C VAL A 352 -14.57 -7.33 13.17
N ASP A 353 -15.79 -7.76 12.81
CA ASP A 353 -16.12 -9.18 12.69
C ASP A 353 -15.39 -9.83 11.50
N ASP A 354 -15.28 -9.12 10.36
CA ASP A 354 -14.51 -9.61 9.20
C ASP A 354 -13.01 -9.78 9.55
N ILE A 355 -12.49 -8.94 10.44
CA ILE A 355 -11.10 -9.01 10.92
C ILE A 355 -10.90 -10.11 11.97
N ASP A 356 -11.90 -10.33 12.82
CA ASP A 356 -11.93 -11.47 13.74
C ASP A 356 -11.87 -12.79 12.92
N ASP A 357 -12.63 -12.89 11.83
CA ASP A 357 -12.64 -14.04 10.91
C ASP A 357 -11.32 -14.20 10.15
N LEU A 358 -10.75 -13.12 9.62
CA LEU A 358 -9.43 -13.15 8.97
C LEU A 358 -8.33 -13.60 9.94
N THR A 359 -8.36 -13.07 11.17
CA THR A 359 -7.41 -13.44 12.23
C THR A 359 -7.52 -14.93 12.57
N HIS A 360 -8.74 -15.44 12.70
CA HIS A 360 -8.98 -16.86 12.95
C HIS A 360 -8.49 -17.72 11.78
N THR A 361 -8.73 -17.30 10.54
CA THR A 361 -8.27 -17.99 9.33
C THR A 361 -6.75 -18.10 9.30
N TYR A 362 -6.03 -16.99 9.52
CA TYR A 362 -4.57 -17.00 9.60
C TYR A 362 -4.04 -17.88 10.75
N GLN A 363 -4.61 -17.76 11.96
CA GLN A 363 -4.17 -18.54 13.12
C GLN A 363 -4.40 -20.05 12.94
N SER A 364 -5.57 -20.44 12.41
CA SER A 364 -5.90 -21.85 12.15
C SER A 364 -5.04 -22.44 11.02
N GLY A 365 -4.60 -21.61 10.08
CA GLY A 365 -3.62 -21.95 9.06
C GLY A 365 -2.16 -21.98 9.53
N GLY A 366 -1.87 -21.61 10.78
CA GLY A 366 -0.54 -21.67 11.39
C GLY A 366 0.30 -20.39 11.30
N ALA A 367 -0.26 -19.26 10.82
CA ALA A 367 0.45 -17.98 10.87
C ALA A 367 0.67 -17.49 12.30
N SER A 368 1.78 -16.79 12.48
CA SER A 368 2.08 -16.08 13.71
C SER A 368 1.35 -14.73 13.73
N VAL A 369 0.19 -14.67 14.38
CA VAL A 369 -0.67 -13.46 14.42
C VAL A 369 -0.69 -12.84 15.81
N THR A 370 -0.29 -11.57 15.90
CA THR A 370 -0.62 -10.68 17.01
C THR A 370 -1.82 -9.84 16.62
N TYR A 371 -2.88 -9.82 17.42
CA TYR A 371 -4.10 -9.08 17.10
C TYR A 371 -4.48 -8.11 18.22
N HIS A 372 -4.44 -6.81 17.90
CA HIS A 372 -4.81 -5.72 18.79
C HIS A 372 -6.16 -5.12 18.39
N ARG A 373 -7.14 -5.25 19.29
CA ARG A 373 -8.47 -4.64 19.17
C ARG A 373 -8.53 -3.36 20.00
N ASP A 374 -8.66 -2.22 19.35
CA ASP A 374 -8.82 -0.94 20.05
C ASP A 374 -10.30 -0.63 20.31
N MET A 375 -10.69 -0.66 21.59
CA MET A 375 -12.07 -0.49 22.04
C MET A 375 -12.59 0.95 21.97
N PHE A 376 -11.73 1.96 21.80
CA PHE A 376 -12.09 3.38 21.96
C PHE A 376 -11.88 4.21 20.70
N SER A 377 -11.34 3.60 19.65
CA SER A 377 -11.11 4.25 18.38
C SER A 377 -12.18 3.88 17.36
N GLU A 378 -12.42 4.81 16.44
CA GLU A 378 -13.03 4.53 15.14
C GLU A 378 -11.92 4.44 14.07
N HIS A 379 -12.30 4.20 12.80
CA HIS A 379 -11.39 3.96 11.68
C HIS A 379 -10.29 5.03 11.52
N MET A 380 -10.63 6.31 11.52
CA MET A 380 -9.70 7.40 11.23
C MET A 380 -8.80 7.70 12.44
N LEU A 381 -9.36 7.66 13.65
CA LEU A 381 -8.62 7.93 14.89
C LEU A 381 -7.58 6.83 15.17
N LEU A 382 -7.89 5.56 14.89
CA LEU A 382 -6.95 4.47 15.15
C LEU A 382 -5.67 4.58 14.32
N HIS A 383 -5.75 5.14 13.11
CA HIS A 383 -4.59 5.23 12.20
C HIS A 383 -3.38 5.93 12.83
N PRO A 384 -3.44 7.20 13.28
CA PRO A 384 -2.32 7.84 13.97
C PRO A 384 -2.08 7.24 15.37
N MET A 385 -3.12 6.79 16.07
CA MET A 385 -3.00 6.28 17.45
C MET A 385 -2.28 4.94 17.55
N SER A 386 -2.34 4.12 16.50
CA SER A 386 -1.65 2.82 16.41
C SER A 386 -0.20 2.95 15.96
N ALA A 387 0.24 4.11 15.45
CA ALA A 387 1.58 4.30 14.93
C ALA A 387 2.70 4.04 15.97
N PRO A 388 2.62 4.51 17.23
CA PRO A 388 3.64 4.16 18.23
C PRO A 388 3.74 2.66 18.51
N MET A 389 2.62 1.94 18.53
CA MET A 389 2.60 0.48 18.70
C MET A 389 3.24 -0.21 17.50
N THR A 390 2.84 0.20 16.30
CA THR A 390 3.36 -0.32 15.03
C THR A 390 4.87 -0.18 14.94
N LEU A 391 5.38 1.03 15.17
CA LEU A 391 6.82 1.30 15.12
C LEU A 391 7.59 0.47 16.14
N ARG A 392 7.11 0.37 17.40
CA ARG A 392 7.75 -0.51 18.40
C ARG A 392 7.77 -1.97 17.97
N TRP A 393 6.64 -2.48 17.48
CA TRP A 393 6.55 -3.88 17.04
C TRP A 393 7.49 -4.17 15.86
N LEU A 394 7.58 -3.27 14.88
CA LEU A 394 8.54 -3.38 13.78
C LEU A 394 9.99 -3.28 14.27
N THR A 395 10.29 -2.39 15.23
CA THR A 395 11.61 -2.32 15.88
C THR A 395 11.99 -3.66 16.50
N ASP A 396 11.06 -4.34 17.19
CA ASP A 396 11.31 -5.65 17.78
C ASP A 396 11.58 -6.72 16.71
N ARG A 397 10.85 -6.70 15.59
CA ARG A 397 11.09 -7.60 14.45
C ARG A 397 12.43 -7.35 13.79
N PHE A 398 12.81 -6.09 13.54
CA PHE A 398 14.12 -5.73 12.99
C PHE A 398 15.29 -6.12 13.91
N ASN A 399 15.07 -6.16 15.22
CA ASN A 399 16.07 -6.61 16.19
C ASN A 399 16.04 -8.12 16.45
N GLY A 400 15.24 -8.89 15.72
CA GLY A 400 15.13 -10.34 15.89
C GLY A 400 14.59 -10.78 17.25
N LYS A 401 13.83 -9.93 17.93
CA LYS A 401 13.24 -10.29 19.22
C LYS A 401 12.16 -11.35 19.06
N PRO A 402 12.08 -12.33 19.97
CA PRO A 402 11.04 -13.35 19.98
C PRO A 402 9.61 -12.78 19.89
N LEU A 403 8.69 -13.51 19.27
CA LEU A 403 7.29 -13.08 19.11
C LEU A 403 6.48 -13.14 20.41
N ASP A 404 6.93 -13.93 21.38
CA ASP A 404 6.33 -14.08 22.70
C ASP A 404 6.63 -12.90 23.63
N GLU A 405 7.76 -12.20 23.41
CA GLU A 405 8.01 -10.88 23.96
C GLU A 405 7.02 -9.87 23.34
N HIS A 406 6.07 -9.41 24.16
CA HIS A 406 4.93 -8.58 23.77
C HIS A 406 3.80 -9.30 23.00
N LEU A 407 3.39 -10.50 23.46
CA LEU A 407 2.08 -11.07 23.16
C LEU A 407 0.95 -10.13 23.63
N VAL A 408 0.65 -9.13 22.81
CA VAL A 408 -0.50 -8.25 22.99
C VAL A 408 -1.72 -9.05 22.54
N ARG A 409 -2.26 -9.88 23.46
CA ARG A 409 -3.67 -10.32 23.46
C ARG A 409 -4.51 -9.36 24.31
N THR A 410 -4.12 -8.08 24.40
CA THR A 410 -4.81 -7.16 25.29
C THR A 410 -5.98 -6.50 24.59
N LYS A 411 -7.15 -6.60 25.20
CA LYS A 411 -8.30 -5.71 24.97
C LYS A 411 -8.07 -4.28 25.49
N TRP A 412 -6.85 -3.97 25.94
CA TRP A 412 -6.53 -2.72 26.62
C TRP A 412 -6.26 -1.62 25.60
N PRO A 413 -6.87 -0.43 25.75
CA PRO A 413 -6.83 0.61 24.73
C PRO A 413 -5.43 1.14 24.51
N THR A 414 -5.10 1.48 23.27
CA THR A 414 -3.84 2.17 22.94
C THR A 414 -3.76 3.50 23.71
N LEU A 415 -4.91 4.16 23.91
CA LEU A 415 -5.09 5.39 24.69
C LEU A 415 -4.77 5.27 26.19
N LEU A 416 -4.71 4.07 26.78
CA LEU A 416 -4.43 3.91 28.21
C LEU A 416 -2.99 3.43 28.48
N ASN A 417 -2.18 3.21 27.45
CA ASN A 417 -0.78 2.84 27.61
C ASN A 417 0.09 4.12 27.70
N PRO A 418 0.81 4.37 28.81
CA PRO A 418 1.68 5.54 28.97
C PRO A 418 2.73 5.68 27.86
N MET A 419 3.23 4.55 27.34
CA MET A 419 4.19 4.53 26.23
C MET A 419 3.57 5.02 24.91
N THR A 420 2.24 4.97 24.77
CA THR A 420 1.55 5.60 23.63
C THR A 420 1.72 7.10 23.68
N TYR A 421 1.57 7.75 24.84
CA TYR A 421 1.68 9.21 24.94
C TYR A 421 3.10 9.71 24.68
N VAL A 422 4.12 8.98 25.14
CA VAL A 422 5.52 9.29 24.80
C VAL A 422 5.73 9.22 23.29
N GLY A 423 5.25 8.14 22.65
CA GLY A 423 5.32 8.00 21.20
C GLY A 423 4.53 9.07 20.46
N MET A 424 3.32 9.42 20.93
CA MET A 424 2.49 10.47 20.34
C MET A 424 3.15 11.85 20.45
N ALA A 425 3.76 12.19 21.59
CA ALA A 425 4.51 13.44 21.75
C ALA A 425 5.66 13.52 20.73
N ARG A 426 6.33 12.40 20.46
CA ARG A 426 7.35 12.32 19.42
C ARG A 426 6.77 12.47 18.02
N LEU A 427 5.66 11.80 17.71
CA LEU A 427 4.97 11.95 16.42
C LEU A 427 4.52 13.40 16.18
N ILE A 428 4.06 14.10 17.21
CA ILE A 428 3.75 15.55 17.13
C ILE A 428 4.99 16.36 16.77
N LYS A 429 6.16 16.07 17.38
CA LYS A 429 7.42 16.74 17.04
C LYS A 429 7.82 16.49 15.58
N ILE A 430 7.67 15.25 15.10
CA ILE A 430 7.94 14.88 13.69
C ILE A 430 6.97 15.60 12.75
N ALA A 431 5.68 15.60 13.06
CA ALA A 431 4.66 16.30 12.30
C ALA A 431 4.94 17.81 12.22
N ALA A 432 5.34 18.44 13.33
CA ALA A 432 5.73 19.85 13.34
C ALA A 432 6.93 20.13 12.41
N LYS A 433 7.92 19.22 12.35
CA LYS A 433 9.04 19.33 11.41
C LYS A 433 8.59 19.20 9.96
N VAL A 434 7.72 18.22 9.66
CA VAL A 434 7.16 18.02 8.32
C VAL A 434 6.39 19.25 7.84
N VAL A 435 5.48 19.78 8.67
CA VAL A 435 4.67 20.97 8.35
C VAL A 435 5.53 22.23 8.18
N THR A 436 6.71 22.29 8.81
CA THR A 436 7.64 23.42 8.70
C THR A 436 8.79 23.20 7.72
N GLY A 437 8.87 22.04 7.05
CA GLY A 437 9.94 21.69 6.10
C GLY A 437 11.32 21.56 6.73
N ARG A 438 11.39 21.32 8.05
CA ARG A 438 12.64 21.12 8.80
C ARG A 438 13.11 19.68 8.68
N THR A 439 14.42 19.46 8.81
CA THR A 439 15.01 18.13 8.79
C THR A 439 14.46 17.24 9.90
N VAL A 440 13.98 16.06 9.50
CA VAL A 440 13.57 14.98 10.40
C VAL A 440 14.81 14.15 10.73
N GLU A 441 15.45 14.52 11.83
CA GLU A 441 16.58 13.80 12.43
C GLU A 441 16.16 12.43 12.97
N ARG A 442 17.13 11.52 13.08
CA ARG A 442 16.91 10.22 13.70
C ARG A 442 16.60 10.39 15.18
N SER A 443 15.57 9.70 15.66
CA SER A 443 15.01 9.91 17.00
C SER A 443 14.39 8.64 17.63
N PRO A 444 14.94 7.42 17.46
CA PRO A 444 14.25 6.12 17.65
C PRO A 444 13.42 5.94 18.93
N LEU A 445 12.39 5.08 18.86
CA LEU A 445 11.28 5.00 19.84
C LEU A 445 11.64 4.27 21.13
#